data_AF-A0A661NA04-F1
#
_entry.id   AF-A0A661NA04-F1
#
_cell.length_a   1.000
_cell.length_b   1.000
_cell.length_c   1.000
_cell.angle_alpha   90.00
_cell.angle_beta   90.00
_cell.angle_gamma   90.00
#
_symmetry.space_group_name_H-M   'P 1'
#
loop_
_entity.id
_entity.type
_entity.pdbx_description
1 polymer ?
#
loop_
_entity_poly.entity_id
_entity_poly.type
_entity_poly.pdbx_seq_one_letter_code
_entity_poly.pdbx_strand_id
1 'polypeptide(L)'
;MPSALSSSAASSPPIVSVVARSNTGKTTLLEALIPALKERGLRVALVKHHHHESSFDTPGKDTHRLAEAGADLVVGVSPVQVATFSREAGSADLDAVIARHCAGYDLVLTEGYKRGDYPKIEVNRAARSTKLLCDYDEMLALVTDSSWETNVPLFGLDDADGLADFLVGWLKDL
;
A
#
# COMPACT_ATOMS: atom_id res chain seq x y z
N MET A 1 33.41 20.04 7.45
CA MET A 1 33.45 18.73 6.78
C MET A 1 32.41 17.85 7.46
N PRO A 2 31.17 17.74 6.98
CA PRO A 2 30.24 16.76 7.53
C PRO A 2 30.67 15.37 7.07
N SER A 3 30.86 14.46 8.02
CA SER A 3 31.20 13.06 7.78
C SER A 3 30.07 12.35 7.05
N ALA A 4 30.41 11.61 5.99
CA ALA A 4 29.49 10.77 5.27
C ALA A 4 28.86 9.73 6.21
N LEU A 5 27.54 9.79 6.36
CA LEU A 5 26.77 8.68 6.87
C LEU A 5 26.90 7.53 5.87
N SER A 6 27.39 6.41 6.36
CA SER A 6 27.53 5.14 5.65
C SER A 6 26.21 4.78 4.98
N SER A 7 26.18 4.82 3.65
CA SER A 7 25.12 4.25 2.84
C SER A 7 25.14 2.73 3.02
N SER A 8 24.31 2.24 3.94
CA SER A 8 23.79 0.87 3.83
C SER A 8 23.01 0.83 2.52
N ALA A 9 23.32 -0.13 1.63
CA ALA A 9 22.47 -0.39 0.48
C ALA A 9 21.03 -0.56 0.99
N ALA A 10 20.14 0.36 0.62
CA ALA A 10 18.78 0.34 1.13
C ALA A 10 18.11 -0.92 0.58
N SER A 11 17.91 -1.93 1.44
CA SER A 11 17.00 -3.03 1.14
C SER A 11 15.63 -2.42 0.83
N SER A 12 14.96 -2.92 -0.21
CA SER A 12 13.59 -2.51 -0.51
C SER A 12 12.74 -2.64 0.76
N PRO A 13 11.88 -1.64 1.09
CA PRO A 13 11.07 -1.70 2.28
C PRO A 13 10.17 -2.94 2.25
N PRO A 14 9.86 -3.56 3.41
CA PRO A 14 8.85 -4.62 3.48
C PRO A 14 7.51 -4.16 2.89
N ILE A 15 6.83 -5.08 2.22
CA ILE A 15 5.59 -4.82 1.49
C ILE A 15 4.46 -5.63 2.13
N VAL A 16 3.33 -5.00 2.41
CA VAL A 16 2.10 -5.66 2.88
C VAL A 16 0.94 -5.26 2.00
N SER A 17 0.24 -6.25 1.43
CA SER A 17 -0.89 -6.00 0.53
C SER A 17 -2.21 -6.03 1.29
N VAL A 18 -2.98 -4.95 1.21
CA VAL A 18 -4.34 -4.89 1.77
C VAL A 18 -5.34 -5.29 0.69
N VAL A 19 -5.96 -6.45 0.88
CA VAL A 19 -6.87 -7.08 -0.07
C VAL A 19 -8.28 -7.15 0.48
N ALA A 20 -9.27 -6.95 -0.39
CA ALA A 20 -10.67 -7.04 -0.02
C ALA A 20 -11.54 -7.26 -1.26
N ARG A 21 -12.78 -7.74 -1.06
CA ARG A 21 -13.83 -7.61 -2.06
C ARG A 21 -14.24 -6.14 -2.19
N SER A 22 -14.74 -5.74 -3.35
CA SER A 22 -15.20 -4.36 -3.58
C SER A 22 -16.25 -3.95 -2.53
N ASN A 23 -16.21 -2.69 -2.08
CA ASN A 23 -17.13 -2.12 -1.09
C ASN A 23 -17.12 -2.81 0.30
N THR A 24 -15.96 -3.34 0.71
CA THR A 24 -15.74 -3.96 2.04
C THR A 24 -15.08 -2.99 3.04
N GLY A 25 -14.77 -1.75 2.63
CA GLY A 25 -14.19 -0.74 3.53
C GLY A 25 -12.66 -0.74 3.61
N LYS A 26 -11.98 -1.27 2.58
CA LYS A 26 -10.50 -1.27 2.49
C LYS A 26 -9.91 0.14 2.63
N THR A 27 -10.48 1.12 1.94
CA THR A 27 -10.03 2.51 2.03
C THR A 27 -10.22 3.06 3.44
N THR A 28 -11.35 2.77 4.08
CA THR A 28 -11.62 3.16 5.48
C THR A 28 -10.61 2.55 6.45
N LEU A 29 -10.25 1.27 6.27
CA LEU A 29 -9.19 0.66 7.08
C LEU A 29 -7.85 1.37 6.85
N LEU A 30 -7.45 1.63 5.60
CA LEU A 30 -6.20 2.32 5.29
C LEU A 30 -6.16 3.75 5.85
N GLU A 31 -7.26 4.47 5.81
CA GLU A 31 -7.41 5.81 6.38
C GLU A 31 -7.20 5.83 7.91
N ALA A 32 -7.55 4.76 8.61
CA ALA A 32 -7.31 4.61 10.05
C ALA A 32 -5.92 4.03 10.37
N LEU A 33 -5.47 3.05 9.59
CA LEU A 33 -4.21 2.32 9.82
C LEU A 33 -2.98 3.18 9.55
N ILE A 34 -2.98 4.00 8.50
CA ILE A 34 -1.81 4.83 8.13
C ILE A 34 -1.46 5.83 9.26
N PRO A 35 -2.41 6.60 9.83
CA PRO A 35 -2.14 7.41 11.02
C PRO A 35 -1.61 6.59 12.19
N ALA A 36 -2.24 5.46 12.52
CA ALA A 36 -1.83 4.62 13.65
C ALA A 36 -0.39 4.09 13.51
N LEU A 37 0.04 3.71 12.29
CA LEU A 37 1.42 3.32 12.00
C LEU A 37 2.40 4.50 12.12
N LYS A 38 2.00 5.69 11.67
CA LYS A 38 2.82 6.90 11.76
C LYS A 38 3.01 7.36 13.21
N GLU A 39 2.01 7.22 14.05
CA GLU A 39 2.10 7.50 15.50
C GLU A 39 3.13 6.59 16.19
N ARG A 40 3.36 5.39 15.66
CA ARG A 40 4.41 4.46 16.09
C ARG A 40 5.78 4.75 15.47
N GLY A 41 5.92 5.86 14.75
CA GLY A 41 7.19 6.35 14.19
C GLY A 41 7.56 5.79 12.82
N LEU A 42 6.67 5.04 12.15
CA LEU A 42 6.95 4.49 10.82
C LEU A 42 6.72 5.54 9.72
N ARG A 43 7.63 5.57 8.75
CA ARG A 43 7.43 6.20 7.44
C ARG A 43 6.70 5.20 6.55
N VAL A 44 5.44 5.47 6.25
CA VAL A 44 4.59 4.57 5.46
C VAL A 44 4.38 5.14 4.06
N ALA A 45 4.60 4.32 3.04
CA ALA A 45 4.21 4.58 1.66
C ALA A 45 3.00 3.72 1.28
N LEU A 46 2.15 4.23 0.38
CA LEU A 46 1.00 3.50 -0.17
C LEU A 46 1.14 3.42 -1.69
N VAL A 47 1.11 2.21 -2.24
CA VAL A 47 1.04 1.98 -3.68
C VAL A 47 -0.34 1.46 -4.04
N LYS A 48 -1.09 2.21 -4.84
CA LYS A 48 -2.43 1.82 -5.29
C LYS A 48 -2.36 1.17 -6.67
N HIS A 49 -2.90 -0.04 -6.78
CA HIS A 49 -3.01 -0.72 -8.06
C HIS A 49 -4.38 -0.53 -8.68
N HIS A 50 -4.41 -0.01 -9.91
CA HIS A 50 -5.62 0.04 -10.72
C HIS A 50 -5.59 -1.07 -11.76
N HIS A 51 -6.64 -1.89 -11.80
CA HIS A 51 -6.78 -2.97 -12.79
C HIS A 51 -7.20 -2.49 -14.19
N HIS A 52 -7.57 -1.21 -14.33
CA HIS A 52 -8.00 -0.61 -15.58
C HIS A 52 -6.92 0.33 -16.11
N GLU A 53 -6.77 0.42 -17.43
CA GLU A 53 -5.90 1.38 -18.15
C GLU A 53 -6.39 2.84 -18.04
N SER A 54 -6.99 3.20 -16.90
CA SER A 54 -7.42 4.57 -16.63
C SER A 54 -6.25 5.37 -16.07
N SER A 55 -5.98 6.54 -16.67
CA SER A 55 -5.03 7.50 -16.11
C SER A 55 -5.43 7.90 -14.69
N PHE A 56 -4.44 8.08 -13.81
CA PHE A 56 -4.63 8.69 -12.50
C PHE A 56 -4.85 10.21 -12.59
N ASP A 57 -4.55 10.81 -13.75
CA ASP A 57 -4.80 12.22 -14.00
C ASP A 57 -6.21 12.47 -14.56
N THR A 58 -6.68 13.70 -14.49
CA THR A 58 -7.97 14.11 -15.06
C THR A 58 -7.86 14.34 -16.57
N PRO A 59 -8.59 13.58 -17.40
CA PRO A 59 -8.59 13.80 -18.85
C PRO A 59 -8.95 15.25 -19.22
N GLY A 60 -8.18 15.81 -20.14
CA GLY A 60 -8.40 17.17 -20.68
C GLY A 60 -7.80 18.31 -19.86
N LYS A 61 -7.27 18.08 -18.65
CA LYS A 61 -6.48 19.08 -17.91
C LYS A 61 -5.06 19.21 -18.47
N ASP A 62 -4.37 20.29 -18.11
CA ASP A 62 -3.07 20.64 -18.68
C ASP A 62 -2.01 19.54 -18.48
N THR A 63 -1.92 18.97 -17.28
CA THR A 63 -0.97 17.88 -16.98
C THR A 63 -1.22 16.65 -17.86
N HIS A 64 -2.48 16.25 -18.03
CA HIS A 64 -2.88 15.14 -18.88
C HIS A 64 -2.59 15.43 -20.36
N ARG A 65 -2.94 16.64 -20.84
CA ARG A 65 -2.71 17.03 -22.24
C ARG A 65 -1.23 17.07 -22.58
N LEU A 66 -0.36 17.49 -21.66
CA LEU A 66 1.09 17.51 -21.85
C LEU A 66 1.69 16.10 -21.83
N ALA A 67 1.19 15.20 -20.98
CA ALA A 67 1.58 13.79 -20.99
C ALA A 67 1.18 13.10 -22.32
N GLU A 68 -0.02 13.38 -22.83
CA GLU A 68 -0.48 12.87 -24.12
C GLU A 68 0.26 13.49 -25.31
N ALA A 69 0.76 14.73 -25.17
CA ALA A 69 1.62 15.36 -26.17
C ALA A 69 3.04 14.74 -26.24
N GLY A 70 3.37 13.81 -25.34
CA GLY A 70 4.62 13.04 -25.35
C GLY A 70 5.65 13.50 -24.33
N ALA A 71 5.26 14.24 -23.29
CA ALA A 71 6.16 14.47 -22.16
C ALA A 71 6.40 13.15 -21.42
N ASP A 72 7.67 12.73 -21.30
CA ASP A 72 8.06 11.52 -20.55
C ASP A 72 7.76 11.66 -19.04
N LEU A 73 7.81 12.91 -18.56
CA LEU A 73 7.56 13.28 -17.17
C LEU A 73 6.79 14.61 -17.10
N VAL A 74 5.69 14.61 -16.35
CA VAL A 74 4.93 15.81 -15.99
C VAL A 74 4.92 15.95 -14.47
N VAL A 75 5.37 17.10 -13.96
CA VAL A 75 5.40 17.38 -12.52
C VAL A 75 4.50 18.58 -12.22
N GLY A 76 3.45 18.35 -11.45
CA GLY A 76 2.62 19.39 -10.86
C GLY A 76 3.14 19.76 -9.47
N VAL A 77 3.36 21.04 -9.21
CA VAL A 77 3.87 21.54 -7.93
C VAL A 77 2.91 22.57 -7.35
N SER A 78 2.60 22.44 -6.06
CA SER A 78 1.81 23.40 -5.30
C SER A 78 2.39 23.56 -3.89
N PRO A 79 1.97 24.59 -3.12
CA PRO A 79 2.41 24.75 -1.73
C PRO A 79 2.06 23.59 -0.80
N VAL A 80 1.11 22.72 -1.17
CA VAL A 80 0.59 21.64 -0.31
C VAL A 80 0.96 20.25 -0.80
N GLN A 81 1.28 20.08 -2.08
CA GLN A 81 1.59 18.78 -2.66
C GLN A 81 2.37 18.88 -3.99
N VAL A 82 3.06 17.80 -4.31
CA VAL A 82 3.66 17.53 -5.62
C VAL A 82 2.98 16.29 -6.20
N ALA A 83 2.61 16.34 -7.47
CA ALA A 83 2.10 15.21 -8.23
C ALA A 83 3.02 14.93 -9.42
N THR A 84 3.38 13.67 -9.62
CA THR A 84 4.25 13.25 -10.72
C THR A 84 3.52 12.24 -11.60
N PHE A 85 3.50 12.50 -12.91
CA PHE A 85 2.98 11.58 -13.91
C PHE A 85 4.12 11.22 -14.85
N SER A 86 4.45 9.93 -14.90
CA SER A 86 5.56 9.41 -15.70
C SER A 86 5.10 8.24 -16.55
N ARG A 87 5.58 8.18 -17.80
CA ARG A 87 5.38 7.01 -18.68
C ARG A 87 6.62 6.12 -18.54
N GLU A 88 6.66 5.33 -17.47
CA GLU A 88 7.81 4.48 -17.16
C GLU A 88 7.72 3.10 -17.83
N ALA A 89 8.83 2.66 -18.45
CA ALA A 89 9.00 1.27 -18.82
C ALA A 89 9.06 0.40 -17.55
N GLY A 90 8.29 -0.70 -17.52
CA GLY A 90 8.22 -1.56 -16.35
C GLY A 90 7.28 -1.08 -15.24
N SER A 91 6.36 -0.15 -15.52
CA SER A 91 5.29 0.22 -14.56
C SER A 91 4.38 -0.94 -14.15
N ALA A 92 4.42 -2.07 -14.87
CA ALA A 92 3.77 -3.32 -14.51
C ALA A 92 4.54 -4.13 -13.44
N ASP A 93 5.83 -3.85 -13.24
CA ASP A 93 6.68 -4.49 -12.23
C ASP A 93 6.63 -3.68 -10.93
N LEU A 94 5.87 -4.20 -9.96
CA LEU A 94 5.65 -3.53 -8.69
C LEU A 94 6.95 -3.39 -7.88
N ASP A 95 7.83 -4.39 -7.91
CA ASP A 95 9.10 -4.35 -7.16
C ASP A 95 10.00 -3.24 -7.71
N ALA A 96 10.08 -3.10 -9.03
CA ALA A 96 10.84 -2.03 -9.67
C ALA A 96 10.28 -0.64 -9.34
N VAL A 97 8.95 -0.49 -9.30
CA VAL A 97 8.28 0.76 -8.91
C VAL A 97 8.57 1.09 -7.44
N ILE A 98 8.43 0.12 -6.54
CA ILE A 98 8.68 0.30 -5.10
C ILE A 98 10.14 0.64 -4.83
N ALA A 99 11.09 -0.08 -5.44
CA ALA A 99 12.51 0.18 -5.27
C ALA A 99 12.90 1.60 -5.71
N ARG A 100 12.26 2.11 -6.77
CA ARG A 100 12.53 3.45 -7.30
C ARG A 100 11.89 4.57 -6.47
N HIS A 101 10.63 4.40 -6.08
CA HIS A 101 9.81 5.48 -5.54
C HIS A 101 9.58 5.43 -4.04
N CYS A 102 9.80 4.27 -3.41
CA CYS A 102 9.56 4.04 -1.98
C CYS A 102 10.86 3.75 -1.20
N ALA A 103 12.02 4.04 -1.78
CA ALA A 103 13.28 3.96 -1.06
C ALA A 103 13.25 4.86 0.19
N GLY A 104 13.64 4.31 1.33
CA GLY A 104 13.68 5.05 2.60
C GLY A 104 12.33 5.18 3.30
N TYR A 105 11.31 4.41 2.92
CA TYR A 105 10.16 4.16 3.80
C TYR A 105 10.44 2.92 4.67
N ASP A 106 9.71 2.79 5.77
CA ASP A 106 9.86 1.67 6.71
C ASP A 106 8.84 0.55 6.41
N LEU A 107 7.75 0.89 5.73
CA LEU A 107 6.72 -0.04 5.26
C LEU A 107 6.04 0.50 4.00
N VAL A 108 5.79 -0.38 3.02
CA VAL A 108 4.94 -0.11 1.87
C VAL A 108 3.64 -0.89 2.00
N LEU A 109 2.52 -0.19 2.06
CA LEU A 109 1.20 -0.78 1.93
C LEU A 109 0.82 -0.79 0.45
N THR A 110 0.23 -1.89 -0.02
CA THR A 110 -0.42 -1.89 -1.34
C THR A 110 -1.93 -1.92 -1.19
N GLU A 111 -2.63 -1.12 -1.99
CA GLU A 111 -4.06 -1.21 -2.14
C GLU A 111 -4.37 -2.00 -3.43
N GLY A 112 -4.58 -3.32 -3.33
CA GLY A 112 -4.81 -4.17 -4.50
C GLY A 112 -3.95 -5.43 -4.51
N TYR A 113 -3.43 -5.81 -5.69
CA TYR A 113 -2.51 -6.95 -5.88
C TYR A 113 -2.96 -8.29 -5.26
N LYS A 114 -4.24 -8.66 -5.45
CA LYS A 114 -4.81 -9.91 -4.92
C LYS A 114 -4.05 -11.20 -5.31
N ARG A 115 -3.31 -11.16 -6.41
CA ARG A 115 -2.57 -12.29 -6.98
C ARG A 115 -1.04 -12.15 -6.82
N GLY A 116 -0.58 -11.15 -6.09
CA GLY A 116 0.85 -10.99 -5.80
C GLY A 116 1.27 -11.85 -4.62
N ASP A 117 2.57 -12.11 -4.51
CA ASP A 117 3.15 -13.01 -3.49
C ASP A 117 3.50 -12.31 -2.17
N TYR A 118 3.16 -11.02 -2.05
CA TYR A 118 3.41 -10.28 -0.81
C TYR A 118 2.49 -10.75 0.31
N PRO A 119 2.96 -10.70 1.57
CA PRO A 119 2.14 -10.96 2.75
C PRO A 119 0.88 -10.07 2.76
N LYS A 120 -0.28 -10.65 3.12
CA LYS A 120 -1.59 -10.00 2.92
C LYS A 120 -2.32 -9.71 4.23
N ILE A 121 -2.96 -8.54 4.28
CA ILE A 121 -4.05 -8.27 5.22
C ILE A 121 -5.35 -8.38 4.44
N GLU A 122 -6.18 -9.36 4.76
CA GLU A 122 -7.50 -9.47 4.15
C GLU A 122 -8.54 -8.73 4.99
N VAL A 123 -9.33 -7.89 4.34
CA VAL A 123 -10.53 -7.27 4.93
C VAL A 123 -11.76 -8.01 4.43
N ASN A 124 -12.49 -8.61 5.36
CA ASN A 124 -13.73 -9.33 5.09
C ASN A 124 -14.89 -8.77 5.93
N ARG A 125 -16.06 -8.59 5.30
CA ARG A 125 -17.31 -8.33 6.02
C ARG A 125 -18.30 -9.43 5.72
N ALA A 126 -18.97 -9.95 6.75
CA ALA A 126 -19.98 -10.99 6.61
C ALA A 126 -21.09 -10.59 5.62
N ALA A 127 -21.50 -9.31 5.65
CA ALA A 127 -22.48 -8.74 4.73
C ALA A 127 -22.05 -8.73 3.26
N ARG A 128 -20.74 -8.91 2.97
CA ARG A 128 -20.19 -8.96 1.61
C ARG A 128 -19.87 -10.36 1.15
N SER A 129 -19.31 -11.20 2.02
CA SER A 129 -19.00 -12.59 1.68
C SER A 129 -18.63 -13.41 2.91
N THR A 130 -19.06 -14.67 2.91
CA THR A 130 -18.62 -15.71 3.86
C THR A 130 -17.42 -16.50 3.35
N LYS A 131 -16.72 -16.02 2.31
CA LYS A 131 -15.52 -16.64 1.75
C LYS A 131 -14.37 -15.65 1.70
N LEU A 132 -13.23 -16.07 2.22
CA LEU A 132 -11.97 -15.35 2.09
C LEU A 132 -11.47 -15.37 0.64
N LEU A 133 -10.63 -14.40 0.31
CA LEU A 133 -9.94 -14.26 -0.98
C LEU A 133 -8.61 -14.98 -0.97
N CYS A 134 -7.94 -15.01 0.17
CA CYS A 134 -6.61 -15.57 0.36
C CYS A 134 -6.67 -16.81 1.23
N ASP A 135 -5.76 -17.73 0.96
CA ASP A 135 -5.47 -18.84 1.85
C ASP A 135 -4.70 -18.31 3.08
N TYR A 136 -4.79 -19.03 4.21
CA TYR A 136 -4.23 -18.55 5.48
C TYR A 136 -2.70 -18.49 5.48
N ASP A 137 -2.02 -19.29 4.65
CA ASP A 137 -0.56 -19.30 4.49
C ASP A 137 -0.03 -18.05 3.78
N GLU A 138 -0.88 -17.35 3.01
CA GLU A 138 -0.54 -16.07 2.38
C GLU A 138 -0.87 -14.84 3.25
N MET A 139 -1.56 -15.05 4.38
CA MET A 139 -2.18 -13.98 5.15
C MET A 139 -1.40 -13.68 6.44
N LEU A 140 -1.06 -12.41 6.66
CA LEU A 140 -0.54 -11.92 7.94
C LEU A 140 -1.63 -11.72 8.97
N ALA A 141 -2.79 -11.22 8.55
CA ALA A 141 -3.90 -10.91 9.44
C ALA A 141 -5.23 -10.84 8.70
N LEU A 142 -6.31 -11.15 9.42
CA LEU A 142 -7.69 -11.01 8.98
C LEU A 142 -8.38 -9.86 9.73
N VAL A 143 -8.95 -8.91 9.00
CA VAL A 143 -9.73 -7.79 9.56
C VAL A 143 -11.20 -7.99 9.22
N THR A 144 -12.06 -8.19 10.24
CA THR A 144 -13.44 -8.63 9.99
C THR A 144 -14.45 -8.28 11.08
N ASP A 145 -15.75 -8.39 10.74
CA ASP A 145 -16.91 -8.26 11.65
C ASP A 145 -17.57 -9.61 11.99
N SER A 146 -16.94 -10.74 11.61
CA SER A 146 -17.43 -12.08 11.90
C SER A 146 -16.36 -12.95 12.53
N SER A 147 -16.79 -14.01 13.23
CA SER A 147 -15.87 -14.98 13.81
C SER A 147 -15.37 -15.97 12.75
N TRP A 148 -14.07 -16.27 12.80
CA TRP A 148 -13.41 -17.24 11.92
C TRP A 148 -12.57 -18.20 12.74
N GLU A 149 -12.60 -19.49 12.37
CA GLU A 149 -11.60 -20.45 12.84
C GLU A 149 -10.36 -20.30 11.93
N THR A 150 -9.34 -19.63 12.47
CA THR A 150 -8.10 -19.34 11.74
C THR A 150 -6.89 -19.37 12.67
N ASN A 151 -5.73 -19.64 12.08
CA ASN A 151 -4.41 -19.56 12.71
C ASN A 151 -3.73 -18.21 12.52
N VAL A 152 -4.32 -17.28 11.74
CA VAL A 152 -3.80 -15.92 11.59
C VAL A 152 -4.43 -14.97 12.60
N PRO A 153 -3.71 -13.93 13.05
CA PRO A 153 -4.27 -12.87 13.89
C PRO A 153 -5.56 -12.26 13.30
N LEU A 154 -6.56 -12.07 14.18
CA LEU A 154 -7.86 -11.51 13.82
C LEU A 154 -8.07 -10.16 14.51
N PHE A 155 -8.43 -9.15 13.73
CA PHE A 155 -8.70 -7.79 14.20
C PHE A 155 -10.12 -7.37 13.83
N GLY A 156 -10.71 -6.52 14.68
CA GLY A 156 -11.97 -5.86 14.37
C GLY A 156 -11.80 -4.82 13.26
N LEU A 157 -12.89 -4.50 12.56
CA LEU A 157 -12.88 -3.48 11.49
C LEU A 157 -12.42 -2.09 11.96
N ASP A 158 -12.62 -1.79 13.25
CA ASP A 158 -12.27 -0.51 13.88
C ASP A 158 -10.98 -0.60 14.72
N ASP A 159 -10.29 -1.75 14.71
CA ASP A 159 -9.08 -2.01 15.51
C ASP A 159 -7.80 -1.73 14.70
N ALA A 160 -7.69 -0.50 14.19
CA ALA A 160 -6.51 -0.07 13.46
C ALA A 160 -5.25 0.00 14.34
N ASP A 161 -5.41 0.32 15.62
CA ASP A 161 -4.31 0.38 16.59
C ASP A 161 -3.73 -1.01 16.88
N GLY A 162 -4.57 -2.00 17.18
CA GLY A 162 -4.12 -3.37 17.39
C GLY A 162 -3.41 -3.93 16.16
N LEU A 163 -3.94 -3.66 14.97
CA LEU A 163 -3.31 -4.03 13.71
C LEU A 163 -1.96 -3.33 13.51
N ALA A 164 -1.85 -2.05 13.86
CA ALA A 164 -0.61 -1.30 13.76
C ALA A 164 0.47 -1.82 14.73
N ASP A 165 0.09 -2.15 15.97
CA ASP A 165 1.00 -2.77 16.94
C ASP A 165 1.52 -4.11 16.46
N PHE A 166 0.63 -4.94 15.90
CA PHE A 166 1.01 -6.21 15.29
C PHE A 166 2.00 -6.03 14.14
N LEU A 167 1.74 -5.10 13.22
CA LEU A 167 2.63 -4.84 12.09
C LEU A 167 4.00 -4.31 12.53
N VAL A 168 4.06 -3.46 13.56
CA VAL A 168 5.32 -3.00 14.15
C VAL A 168 6.09 -4.15 14.79
N GLY A 169 5.40 -5.10 15.44
CA GLY A 169 6.00 -6.34 15.93
C GLY A 169 6.58 -7.16 14.79
N TRP A 170 5.76 -7.47 13.79
CA TRP A 170 6.14 -8.23 12.60
C TRP A 170 7.36 -7.63 11.88
N LEU A 171 7.42 -6.31 11.71
CA LEU A 171 8.57 -5.63 11.08
C LEU A 171 9.88 -5.79 11.85
N LYS A 172 9.84 -5.98 13.17
CA LYS A 172 11.05 -6.19 14.00
C LYS A 172 11.60 -7.60 13.88
N ASP A 173 10.78 -8.54 13.41
CA ASP A 173 11.12 -9.96 13.28
C ASP A 173 11.60 -10.34 11.87
N LEU A 174 11.63 -9.37 10.93
CA LEU A 174 12.20 -9.52 9.58
C LEU A 174 13.73 -9.39 9.58
#